data_AF-A0A3P7XM49-F1
#
_entry.id   AF-A0A3P7XM49-F1
#
_cell.length_a   1.000
_cell.length_b   1.000
_cell.length_c   1.000
_cell.angle_alpha   90.00
_cell.angle_beta   90.00
_cell.angle_gamma   90.00
#
_symmetry.space_group_name_H-M   'P 1'
#
loop_
_entity.id
_entity.type
_entity.pdbx_description
1 polymer ?
#
loop_
_entity_poly.entity_id
_entity_poly.type
_entity_poly.pdbx_seq_one_letter_code
_entity_poly.pdbx_strand_id
1 'polypeptide(L)'
;MTSHEAALIAGKLDDVTNSPVDNSLKDLHAVRKQANRTVLVWVGANSVTDADIRDFVTQWPNCTYLQDKFRDDLKLGFLLKLFSHDSLKNKLASLRYECSAEGMAGLMIRDPALREGKPRDGKGYLFRTTFTRPEGSESEKDIMDLAARTVKDAVGKKGSASEFGCNYGKKDGEHVVVCVFLK
;
A
#
# COMPACT_ATOMS: atom_id res chain seq x y z
N MET A 1 15.99 -34.21 21.09
CA MET A 1 16.31 -32.79 21.34
C MET A 1 17.65 -32.51 20.72
N THR A 2 17.68 -31.70 19.66
CA THR A 2 18.91 -31.33 18.94
C THR A 2 19.03 -29.81 18.96
N SER A 3 19.92 -29.30 19.80
CA SER A 3 20.31 -27.89 19.83
C SER A 3 21.04 -27.56 18.52
N HIS A 4 20.59 -26.54 17.80
CA HIS A 4 21.28 -26.02 16.63
C HIS A 4 21.94 -24.71 17.03
N GLU A 5 23.24 -24.76 17.32
CA GLU A 5 24.08 -23.57 17.44
C GLU A 5 24.29 -22.98 16.04
N ALA A 6 23.84 -21.74 15.84
CA ALA A 6 24.16 -20.98 14.64
C ALA A 6 25.53 -20.31 14.84
N ALA A 7 26.55 -20.80 14.12
CA ALA A 7 27.85 -20.16 14.03
C ALA A 7 27.75 -18.88 13.20
N LEU A 8 28.01 -17.72 13.81
CA LEU A 8 28.16 -16.44 13.13
C LEU A 8 29.51 -16.40 12.39
N ILE A 9 29.46 -16.42 11.05
CA ILE A 9 30.64 -16.13 10.22
C ILE A 9 30.89 -14.62 10.29
N ALA A 10 31.94 -14.23 11.00
CA ALA A 10 32.45 -12.85 11.00
C ALA A 10 33.11 -12.56 9.64
N GLY A 11 32.32 -12.09 8.68
CA GLY A 11 32.80 -11.52 7.42
C GLY A 11 33.25 -10.07 7.65
N LYS A 12 34.51 -9.79 7.35
CA LYS A 12 35.15 -8.48 7.43
C LYS A 12 34.47 -7.50 6.44
N LEU A 13 33.77 -6.50 6.96
CA LEU A 13 33.04 -5.48 6.21
C LEU A 13 33.95 -4.29 5.87
N ASP A 14 35.03 -4.53 5.13
CA ASP A 14 35.97 -3.49 4.73
C ASP A 14 36.04 -3.37 3.19
N ASP A 15 34.90 -3.27 2.49
CA ASP A 15 34.86 -2.67 1.14
C ASP A 15 33.44 -2.34 0.61
N VAL A 16 32.59 -1.71 1.44
CA VAL A 16 31.38 -1.07 0.91
C VAL A 16 31.70 0.40 0.70
N THR A 17 31.92 0.76 -0.57
CA THR A 17 32.05 2.15 -0.97
C THR A 17 30.79 2.89 -0.52
N ASN A 18 30.95 3.85 0.40
CA ASN A 18 29.87 4.70 0.91
C ASN A 18 29.26 5.50 -0.25
N SER A 19 28.29 4.92 -0.95
CA SER A 19 27.43 5.65 -1.87
C SER A 19 26.69 6.72 -1.05
N PRO A 20 26.69 8.00 -1.47
CA PRO A 20 26.13 9.07 -0.66
C PRO A 20 24.59 8.99 -0.69
N VAL A 21 24.03 8.31 0.32
CA VAL A 21 22.57 8.23 0.60
C VAL A 21 21.95 9.63 0.76
N ASP A 22 22.77 10.64 1.06
CA ASP A 22 22.36 12.01 1.35
C ASP A 22 21.80 12.76 0.12
N ASN A 23 22.20 12.38 -1.10
CA ASN A 23 21.71 13.01 -2.33
C ASN A 23 20.31 12.47 -2.70
N SER A 24 20.11 11.16 -2.54
CA SER A 24 18.85 10.49 -2.89
C SER A 24 17.69 10.90 -1.98
N LEU A 25 17.96 11.18 -0.70
CA LEU A 25 16.96 11.69 0.26
C LEU A 25 16.58 13.14 -0.02
N LYS A 26 17.54 13.98 -0.45
CA LYS A 26 17.28 15.37 -0.86
C LYS A 26 16.44 15.41 -2.14
N ASP A 27 16.71 14.54 -3.10
CA ASP A 27 15.93 14.41 -4.32
C ASP A 27 14.51 13.90 -4.03
N LEU A 28 14.36 12.91 -3.15
CA LEU A 28 13.04 12.45 -2.68
C LEU A 28 12.26 13.57 -1.96
N HIS A 29 12.95 14.39 -1.16
CA HIS A 29 12.36 15.54 -0.50
C HIS A 29 11.96 16.65 -1.51
N ALA A 30 12.73 16.84 -2.58
CA ALA A 30 12.40 17.76 -3.66
C ALA A 30 11.18 17.29 -4.46
N VAL A 31 11.13 16.00 -4.83
CA VAL A 31 9.96 15.36 -5.46
C VAL A 31 8.73 15.49 -4.57
N ARG A 32 8.88 15.29 -3.25
CA ARG A 32 7.82 15.49 -2.25
C ARG A 32 7.29 16.92 -2.23
N LYS A 33 8.18 17.93 -2.27
CA LYS A 33 7.78 19.34 -2.27
C LYS A 33 7.05 19.70 -3.58
N GLN A 34 7.47 19.12 -4.70
CA GLN A 34 6.83 19.32 -5.99
C GLN A 34 5.45 18.66 -6.04
N ALA A 35 5.32 17.39 -5.64
CA ALA A 35 4.04 16.69 -5.56
C ALA A 35 3.06 17.40 -4.61
N ASN A 36 3.51 17.80 -3.42
CA ASN A 36 2.67 18.55 -2.48
C ASN A 36 2.26 19.92 -3.04
N ARG A 37 3.11 20.59 -3.82
CA ARG A 37 2.80 21.88 -4.45
C ARG A 37 1.80 21.72 -5.59
N THR A 38 1.94 20.70 -6.44
CA THR A 38 0.98 20.37 -7.50
C THR A 38 -0.38 20.00 -6.92
N VAL A 39 -0.39 19.22 -5.85
CA VAL A 39 -1.60 18.86 -5.10
C VAL A 39 -2.26 20.08 -4.45
N LEU A 40 -1.50 20.99 -3.81
CA LEU A 40 -2.08 22.22 -3.24
C LEU A 40 -2.74 23.11 -4.31
N VAL A 41 -2.15 23.18 -5.51
CA VAL A 41 -2.72 23.92 -6.64
C VAL A 41 -4.02 23.27 -7.12
N TRP A 42 -4.12 21.94 -7.08
CA TRP A 42 -5.32 21.19 -7.47
C TRP A 42 -6.46 21.31 -6.46
N VAL A 43 -6.16 21.36 -5.17
CA VAL A 43 -7.18 21.57 -4.12
C VAL A 43 -7.83 22.96 -4.22
N GLY A 44 -7.19 23.92 -4.91
CA GLY A 44 -7.76 25.24 -5.23
C GLY A 44 -8.67 25.26 -6.48
N ALA A 45 -8.71 24.20 -7.28
CA ALA A 45 -9.57 24.07 -8.45
C ALA A 45 -10.68 23.05 -8.18
N ASN A 46 -11.93 23.45 -8.37
CA ASN A 46 -13.07 22.58 -8.08
C ASN A 46 -13.02 21.29 -8.93
N SER A 47 -12.98 20.16 -8.22
CA SER A 47 -13.07 18.75 -8.66
C SER A 47 -11.79 18.08 -9.18
N VAL A 48 -11.31 17.09 -8.41
CA VAL A 48 -10.33 16.09 -8.85
C VAL A 48 -11.00 15.15 -9.87
N THR A 49 -10.47 15.06 -11.08
CA THR A 49 -11.00 14.23 -12.17
C THR A 49 -10.46 12.78 -12.14
N ASP A 50 -11.00 11.89 -12.97
CA ASP A 50 -10.46 10.51 -13.08
C ASP A 50 -9.08 10.48 -13.76
N ALA A 51 -8.79 11.43 -14.65
CA ALA A 51 -7.48 11.59 -15.26
C ALA A 51 -6.44 12.03 -14.21
N ASP A 52 -6.83 12.96 -13.35
CA ASP A 52 -6.05 13.45 -12.22
C ASP A 52 -5.67 12.33 -11.24
N ILE A 53 -6.64 11.47 -10.90
CA ILE A 53 -6.39 10.30 -10.05
C ILE A 53 -5.40 9.36 -10.73
N ARG A 54 -5.58 9.10 -12.03
CA ARG A 54 -4.70 8.22 -12.80
C ARG A 54 -3.27 8.74 -12.80
N ASP A 55 -3.07 10.01 -13.11
CA ASP A 55 -1.75 10.64 -13.14
C ASP A 55 -1.07 10.60 -11.78
N PHE A 56 -1.82 10.71 -10.69
CA PHE A 56 -1.26 10.58 -9.34
C PHE A 56 -0.88 9.14 -9.01
N VAL A 57 -1.76 8.17 -9.31
CA VAL A 57 -1.52 6.75 -9.03
C VAL A 57 -0.35 6.20 -9.84
N THR A 58 -0.16 6.63 -11.09
CA THR A 58 0.95 6.17 -11.93
C THR A 58 2.31 6.71 -11.49
N GLN A 59 2.35 7.77 -10.67
CA GLN A 59 3.57 8.29 -10.05
C GLN A 59 4.01 7.51 -8.80
N TRP A 60 3.16 6.62 -8.26
CA TRP A 60 3.50 5.80 -7.10
C TRP A 60 4.56 4.74 -7.43
N PRO A 61 5.35 4.31 -6.43
CA PRO A 61 6.43 3.36 -6.67
C PRO A 61 5.91 2.02 -7.21
N ASN A 62 6.65 1.47 -8.18
CA ASN A 62 6.45 0.09 -8.63
C ASN A 62 7.24 -0.84 -7.70
N CYS A 63 6.54 -1.74 -7.00
CA CYS A 63 7.11 -2.60 -5.97
C CYS A 63 7.70 -3.89 -6.56
N THR A 64 8.49 -3.77 -7.63
CA THR A 64 9.01 -4.90 -8.43
C THR A 64 9.92 -5.85 -7.66
N TYR A 65 10.52 -5.41 -6.56
CA TYR A 65 11.38 -6.22 -5.70
C TYR A 65 10.59 -7.13 -4.74
N LEU A 66 9.28 -6.94 -4.62
CA LEU A 66 8.43 -7.81 -3.80
C LEU A 66 8.12 -9.09 -4.58
N GLN A 67 8.38 -10.24 -3.97
CA GLN A 67 8.06 -11.55 -4.56
C GLN A 67 6.56 -11.70 -4.83
N ASP A 68 5.73 -11.33 -3.85
CA ASP A 68 4.27 -11.38 -3.95
C ASP A 68 3.70 -9.97 -4.10
N LYS A 69 4.17 -9.24 -5.12
CA LYS A 69 3.67 -7.88 -5.39
C LYS A 69 2.23 -7.91 -5.87
N PHE A 70 1.51 -6.82 -5.63
CA PHE A 70 0.18 -6.65 -6.20
C PHE A 70 0.31 -6.50 -7.72
N ARG A 71 -0.24 -7.47 -8.46
CA ARG A 71 -0.22 -7.50 -9.93
C ARG A 71 -0.66 -6.16 -10.52
N ASP A 72 0.16 -5.58 -11.39
CA ASP A 72 0.07 -4.17 -11.78
C ASP A 72 -1.26 -3.79 -12.47
N ASP A 73 -1.78 -4.69 -13.31
CA ASP A 73 -3.06 -4.51 -14.01
C ASP A 73 -4.24 -4.42 -13.04
N LEU A 74 -4.26 -5.29 -12.02
CA LEU A 74 -5.29 -5.32 -10.99
C LEU A 74 -5.12 -4.17 -10.00
N LYS A 75 -3.87 -3.89 -9.60
CA LYS A 75 -3.52 -2.79 -8.69
C LYS A 75 -4.01 -1.46 -9.24
N LEU A 76 -3.71 -1.16 -10.50
CA LEU A 76 -4.12 0.09 -11.12
C LEU A 76 -5.65 0.19 -11.16
N GLY A 77 -6.34 -0.86 -11.62
CA GLY A 77 -7.81 -0.87 -11.66
C GLY A 77 -8.44 -0.66 -10.28
N PHE A 78 -7.94 -1.38 -9.27
CA PHE A 78 -8.38 -1.26 -7.88
C PHE A 78 -8.19 0.16 -7.34
N LEU A 79 -7.00 0.76 -7.50
CA LEU A 79 -6.69 2.08 -6.95
C LEU A 79 -7.49 3.18 -7.63
N LEU A 80 -7.61 3.14 -8.97
CA LEU A 80 -8.47 4.06 -9.71
C LEU A 80 -9.91 3.99 -9.18
N LYS A 81 -10.44 2.78 -8.99
CA LYS A 81 -11.81 2.60 -8.49
C LYS A 81 -11.98 3.03 -7.04
N LEU A 82 -10.98 2.79 -6.20
CA LEU A 82 -11.02 3.19 -4.80
C LEU A 82 -11.11 4.72 -4.68
N PHE A 83 -10.24 5.43 -5.40
CA PHE A 83 -10.15 6.89 -5.31
C PHE A 83 -11.14 7.64 -6.22
N SER A 84 -11.86 6.98 -7.13
CA SER A 84 -12.96 7.61 -7.88
C SER A 84 -14.16 7.99 -6.99
N HIS A 85 -14.21 7.50 -5.75
CA HIS A 85 -15.23 7.89 -4.78
C HIS A 85 -14.95 9.30 -4.23
N ASP A 86 -15.92 10.20 -4.31
CA ASP A 86 -15.76 11.61 -3.90
C ASP A 86 -15.28 11.77 -2.45
N SER A 87 -15.68 10.87 -1.55
CA SER A 87 -15.25 10.86 -0.14
C SER A 87 -13.75 10.57 0.03
N LEU A 88 -13.10 10.00 -0.98
CA LEU A 88 -11.68 9.64 -0.99
C LEU A 88 -10.84 10.49 -1.94
N LYS A 89 -11.44 11.17 -2.94
CA LYS A 89 -10.72 12.09 -3.84
C LYS A 89 -9.88 13.11 -3.08
N ASN A 90 -10.47 13.75 -2.07
CA ASN A 90 -9.78 14.72 -1.23
C ASN A 90 -8.71 14.10 -0.32
N LYS A 91 -8.75 12.77 -0.12
CA LYS A 91 -7.76 12.04 0.68
C LYS A 91 -6.56 11.56 -0.13
N LEU A 92 -6.68 11.48 -1.46
CA LEU A 92 -5.62 11.04 -2.37
C LEU A 92 -4.32 11.82 -2.11
N ALA A 93 -4.45 13.15 -2.01
CA ALA A 93 -3.42 14.10 -1.63
C ALA A 93 -2.69 13.79 -0.30
N SER A 94 -3.40 13.18 0.65
CA SER A 94 -2.93 12.94 2.01
C SER A 94 -2.31 11.56 2.21
N LEU A 95 -2.26 10.75 1.16
CA LEU A 95 -1.86 9.35 1.22
C LEU A 95 -0.65 9.09 0.32
N ARG A 96 0.35 8.44 0.89
CA ARG A 96 1.54 7.98 0.18
C ARG A 96 1.48 6.47 0.03
N TYR A 97 1.62 5.97 -1.19
CA TYR A 97 1.69 4.54 -1.42
C TYR A 97 3.09 4.00 -1.07
N GLU A 98 3.14 2.98 -0.24
CA GLU A 98 4.37 2.39 0.30
C GLU A 98 4.49 0.92 -0.04
N CYS A 99 5.62 0.55 -0.65
CA CYS A 99 5.90 -0.84 -1.00
C CYS A 99 6.13 -1.72 0.24
N SER A 100 6.62 -1.17 1.35
CA SER A 100 6.69 -1.88 2.63
C SER A 100 5.29 -2.28 3.13
N ALA A 101 4.31 -1.39 2.99
CA ALA A 101 2.92 -1.66 3.33
C ALA A 101 2.25 -2.66 2.36
N GLU A 102 2.56 -2.60 1.06
CA GLU A 102 2.15 -3.61 0.07
C GLU A 102 2.73 -5.00 0.42
N GLY A 103 4.00 -5.07 0.80
CA GLY A 103 4.65 -6.30 1.24
C GLY A 103 4.04 -6.87 2.52
N MET A 104 3.73 -6.01 3.50
CA MET A 104 3.00 -6.41 4.71
C MET A 104 1.61 -6.95 4.40
N ALA A 105 0.87 -6.31 3.49
CA ALA A 105 -0.42 -6.81 3.03
C ALA A 105 -0.29 -8.19 2.37
N GLY A 106 0.75 -8.41 1.55
CA GLY A 106 1.04 -9.72 0.95
C GLY A 106 1.37 -10.80 1.99
N LEU A 107 2.17 -10.46 3.01
CA LEU A 107 2.44 -11.34 4.16
C LEU A 107 1.16 -11.72 4.89
N MET A 108 0.29 -10.74 5.18
CA MET A 108 -1.01 -10.98 5.82
C MET A 108 -1.93 -11.83 4.94
N ILE A 109 -1.81 -11.78 3.61
CA ILE A 109 -2.54 -12.67 2.71
C ILE A 109 -2.07 -14.11 2.88
N ARG A 110 -0.74 -14.32 2.86
CA ARG A 110 -0.12 -15.65 2.98
C ARG A 110 -0.35 -16.29 4.35
N ASP A 111 -0.23 -15.51 5.41
CA ASP A 111 -0.43 -15.93 6.79
C ASP A 111 -1.57 -15.12 7.44
N PRO A 112 -2.81 -15.65 7.42
CA PRO A 112 -3.95 -15.01 8.05
C PRO A 112 -3.80 -14.77 9.55
N ALA A 113 -2.94 -15.51 10.26
CA ALA A 113 -2.70 -15.30 11.69
C ALA A 113 -2.09 -13.91 11.96
N LEU A 114 -1.36 -13.34 10.99
CA LEU A 114 -0.84 -11.97 11.06
C LEU A 114 -1.94 -10.90 10.99
N ARG A 115 -3.18 -11.28 10.64
CA ARG A 115 -4.35 -10.41 10.72
C ARG A 115 -4.96 -10.42 12.11
N GLU A 116 -4.67 -11.43 12.93
CA GLU A 116 -5.24 -11.56 14.26
C GLU A 116 -4.60 -10.57 15.24
N GLY A 117 -5.40 -10.08 16.19
CA GLY A 117 -5.01 -9.04 17.14
C GLY A 117 -5.61 -7.67 16.81
N LYS A 118 -6.25 -7.06 17.81
CA LYS A 118 -6.54 -5.62 17.78
C LYS A 118 -5.23 -4.86 18.04
N PRO A 119 -4.97 -3.70 17.40
CA PRO A 119 -4.04 -2.73 17.95
C PRO A 119 -4.49 -2.48 19.40
N ARG A 120 -3.65 -2.78 20.39
CA ARG A 120 -4.05 -3.01 21.80
C ARG A 120 -4.75 -1.83 22.49
N ASP A 121 -4.85 -0.68 21.85
CA ASP A 121 -5.23 0.58 22.48
C ASP A 121 -5.68 1.68 21.49
N GLY A 122 -5.87 1.39 20.20
CA GLY A 122 -6.19 2.43 19.20
C GLY A 122 -5.10 3.49 19.00
N LYS A 123 -3.93 3.30 19.63
CA LYS A 123 -2.70 4.08 19.44
C LYS A 123 -1.72 3.41 18.47
N GLY A 124 -2.11 2.26 17.91
CA GLY A 124 -1.28 1.52 16.98
C GLY A 124 -0.93 2.33 15.75
N TYR A 125 0.34 2.26 15.35
CA TYR A 125 0.86 2.85 14.11
C TYR A 125 0.30 2.21 12.83
N LEU A 126 -0.54 1.18 12.97
CA LEU A 126 -1.05 0.34 11.89
C LEU A 126 -2.58 0.23 11.97
N PHE A 127 -3.25 0.68 10.92
CA PHE A 127 -4.65 0.41 10.63
C PHE A 127 -4.72 -0.54 9.44
N ARG A 128 -5.68 -1.46 9.43
CA ARG A 128 -5.84 -2.44 8.36
C ARG A 128 -7.30 -2.64 8.01
N THR A 129 -7.57 -2.84 6.73
CA THR A 129 -8.85 -3.35 6.23
C THR A 129 -8.62 -4.57 5.36
N THR A 130 -9.59 -5.48 5.38
CA THR A 130 -9.55 -6.73 4.63
C THR A 130 -10.89 -6.93 3.93
N PHE A 131 -10.82 -7.32 2.67
CA PHE A 131 -11.94 -7.82 1.89
C PHE A 131 -11.67 -9.28 1.56
N THR A 132 -12.67 -10.14 1.75
CA THR A 132 -12.65 -11.54 1.34
C THR A 132 -13.87 -11.84 0.50
N ARG A 133 -13.70 -12.72 -0.50
CA ARG A 133 -14.80 -13.22 -1.32
C ARG A 133 -14.46 -14.62 -1.82
N PRO A 134 -15.34 -15.61 -1.69
CA PRO A 134 -15.12 -16.94 -2.27
C PRO A 134 -14.82 -16.87 -3.77
N GLU A 135 -13.94 -17.74 -4.25
CA GLU A 135 -13.69 -17.90 -5.68
C GLU A 135 -14.96 -18.39 -6.38
N GLY A 136 -15.23 -17.82 -7.55
CA GLY A 136 -16.42 -18.10 -8.35
C GLY A 136 -16.16 -17.85 -9.82
N SER A 137 -17.22 -17.62 -10.60
CA SER A 137 -17.13 -17.34 -12.04
C SER A 137 -16.76 -15.87 -12.36
N GLU A 138 -16.62 -15.02 -11.34
CA GLU A 138 -16.33 -13.60 -11.50
C GLU A 138 -14.89 -13.37 -11.95
N SER A 139 -14.69 -12.36 -12.79
CA SER A 139 -13.33 -12.00 -13.20
C SER A 139 -12.60 -11.29 -12.06
N GLU A 140 -11.27 -11.38 -12.03
CA GLU A 140 -10.47 -10.67 -11.01
C GLU A 140 -10.68 -9.15 -11.08
N LYS A 141 -11.00 -8.61 -12.26
CA LYS A 141 -11.35 -7.19 -12.42
C LYS A 141 -12.64 -6.84 -11.69
N ASP A 142 -13.68 -7.68 -11.83
CA ASP A 142 -14.95 -7.49 -11.10
C ASP A 142 -14.74 -7.58 -9.59
N ILE A 143 -13.88 -8.51 -9.16
CA ILE A 143 -13.47 -8.64 -7.76
C ILE A 143 -12.75 -7.38 -7.26
N MET A 144 -11.82 -6.81 -8.03
CA MET A 144 -11.15 -5.54 -7.66
C MET A 144 -12.14 -4.38 -7.55
N ASP A 145 -13.10 -4.33 -8.48
CA ASP A 145 -14.13 -3.30 -8.53
C ASP A 145 -15.05 -3.36 -7.30
N LEU A 146 -15.40 -4.57 -6.87
CA LEU A 146 -16.17 -4.81 -5.65
C LEU A 146 -15.33 -4.51 -4.40
N ALA A 147 -14.10 -5.03 -4.32
CA ALA A 147 -13.21 -4.81 -3.20
C ALA A 147 -12.99 -3.32 -2.94
N ALA A 148 -12.75 -2.52 -4.00
CA ALA A 148 -12.60 -1.08 -3.91
C ALA A 148 -13.82 -0.38 -3.30
N ARG A 149 -15.04 -0.79 -3.68
CA ARG A 149 -16.28 -0.24 -3.11
C ARG A 149 -16.47 -0.62 -1.65
N THR A 150 -16.07 -1.83 -1.26
CA THR A 150 -16.20 -2.31 0.13
C THR A 150 -15.18 -1.66 1.06
N VAL A 151 -13.92 -1.53 0.64
CA VAL A 151 -12.86 -1.00 1.51
C VAL A 151 -12.88 0.51 1.65
N LYS A 152 -13.59 1.25 0.77
CA LYS A 152 -13.60 2.72 0.75
C LYS A 152 -13.95 3.34 2.10
N ASP A 153 -14.92 2.77 2.82
CA ASP A 153 -15.41 3.32 4.09
C ASP A 153 -14.37 3.12 5.19
N ALA A 154 -13.62 2.02 5.14
CA ALA A 154 -12.50 1.76 6.04
C ALA A 154 -11.33 2.73 5.76
N VAL A 155 -11.01 2.99 4.49
CA VAL A 155 -10.02 4.03 4.11
C VAL A 155 -10.49 5.42 4.58
N GLY A 156 -11.79 5.68 4.51
CA GLY A 156 -12.45 6.86 5.05
C GLY A 156 -12.22 7.04 6.56
N LYS A 157 -11.97 5.95 7.30
CA LYS A 157 -11.78 5.93 8.75
C LYS A 157 -10.31 5.77 9.18
N LYS A 158 -9.34 5.86 8.27
CA LYS A 158 -7.89 5.67 8.54
C LYS A 158 -7.28 6.58 9.62
N GLY A 159 -8.00 7.57 10.12
CA GLY A 159 -7.50 8.53 11.11
C GLY A 159 -6.33 9.34 10.57
N SER A 160 -5.25 9.42 11.36
CA SER A 160 -4.03 10.17 11.02
C SER A 160 -3.05 9.41 10.12
N ALA A 161 -3.39 8.21 9.65
CA ALA A 161 -2.50 7.45 8.78
C ALA A 161 -2.17 8.25 7.51
N SER A 162 -0.90 8.35 7.14
CA SER A 162 -0.42 9.12 6.00
C SER A 162 0.19 8.24 4.90
N GLU A 163 0.50 7.00 5.23
CA GLU A 163 1.09 6.01 4.34
C GLU A 163 0.14 4.82 4.20
N PHE A 164 0.13 4.16 3.05
CA PHE A 164 -0.66 2.95 2.84
C PHE A 164 -0.10 2.06 1.75
N GLY A 165 -0.48 0.80 1.77
CA GLY A 165 -0.19 -0.16 0.71
C GLY A 165 -1.24 -1.27 0.73
N CYS A 166 -1.58 -1.79 -0.44
CA CYS A 166 -2.58 -2.84 -0.57
C CYS A 166 -2.01 -4.00 -1.37
N ASN A 167 -2.50 -5.20 -1.12
CA ASN A 167 -2.15 -6.37 -1.91
C ASN A 167 -3.39 -7.24 -2.13
N TYR A 168 -3.30 -8.12 -3.13
CA TYR A 168 -4.33 -9.04 -3.53
C TYR A 168 -3.71 -10.42 -3.77
N GLY A 169 -4.41 -11.46 -3.34
CA GLY A 169 -4.07 -12.83 -3.67
C GLY A 169 -5.26 -13.76 -3.49
N LYS A 170 -5.12 -14.95 -4.05
CA LYS A 170 -6.05 -16.05 -3.82
C LYS A 170 -5.51 -16.94 -2.71
N LYS A 171 -6.32 -17.23 -1.71
CA LYS A 171 -5.93 -18.03 -0.55
C LYS A 171 -7.11 -18.85 -0.07
N ASP A 172 -6.91 -20.16 0.05
CA ASP A 172 -7.88 -21.11 0.61
C ASP A 172 -9.28 -21.04 -0.07
N GLY A 173 -9.30 -20.84 -1.40
CA GLY A 173 -10.53 -20.73 -2.18
C GLY A 173 -11.21 -19.37 -2.10
N GLU A 174 -10.53 -18.34 -1.59
CA GLU A 174 -11.03 -16.97 -1.53
C GLU A 174 -10.11 -15.97 -2.24
N HIS A 175 -10.71 -14.98 -2.89
CA HIS A 175 -10.07 -13.72 -3.22
C HIS A 175 -9.91 -12.89 -1.95
N VAL A 176 -8.69 -12.44 -1.67
CA VAL A 176 -8.37 -11.62 -0.50
C VAL A 176 -7.69 -10.34 -0.95
N VAL A 177 -8.23 -9.20 -0.51
CA VAL A 177 -7.56 -7.89 -0.60
C VAL A 177 -7.29 -7.38 0.79
N VAL A 178 -6.04 -7.02 1.07
CA VAL A 178 -5.63 -6.39 2.34
C VAL A 178 -5.06 -5.03 2.03
N CYS A 179 -5.51 -4.00 2.75
CA CYS A 179 -4.86 -2.68 2.76
C CYS A 179 -4.36 -2.36 4.16
N VAL A 180 -3.09 -2.00 4.24
CA VAL A 180 -2.39 -1.59 5.46
C VAL A 180 -2.14 -0.09 5.38
N PHE A 181 -2.40 0.61 6.48
CA PHE A 181 -2.26 2.04 6.64
C PHE A 181 -1.35 2.34 7.81
N LEU A 182 -0.34 3.18 7.60
CA LEU A 182 0.67 3.53 8.59
C LEU A 182 0.61 5.03 8.90
N LYS A 183 0.96 5.38 10.14
CA LYS A 183 1.03 6.77 10.58
C LYS A 183 2.25 7.49 10.05
#